data_AF-A0A8G1ULJ1-F1
#
_entry.id   AF-A0A8G1ULJ1-F1
#
_cell.length_a   1.000
_cell.length_b   1.000
_cell.length_c   1.000
_cell.angle_alpha   90.00
_cell.angle_beta   90.00
_cell.angle_gamma   90.00
#
_symmetry.space_group_name_H-M   'P 1'
#
loop_
_entity.id
_entity.type
_entity.pdbx_description
1 polymer ?
#
loop_
_entity_poly.entity_id
_entity_poly.type
_entity_poly.pdbx_seq_one_letter_code
_entity_poly.pdbx_strand_id
1 'polypeptide(L)'
;MRWAAVAEAALRWAVLCGLYTVLISTVAVPALLLAGCLVVGLVPAVGRPIAAAAARFTDRSGYLGAVLDGAAAPPLPAPPADRTGSGILLGLLSTALAAALAATALHRPLPAPAWGRHAVRALRRLHSGLLGDYVTWLLVGLAGLLAAVAALS
;
A
#
# COMPACT_ATOMS: atom_id res chain seq x y z
N MET A 1 44.68 -0.73 32.13
CA MET A 1 43.99 -1.93 31.58
C MET A 1 42.46 -1.90 31.77
N ARG A 2 41.90 -1.59 32.95
CA ARG A 2 40.43 -1.57 33.17
C ARG A 2 39.62 -0.62 32.26
N TRP A 3 40.18 0.51 31.84
CA TRP A 3 39.47 1.52 31.03
C TRP A 3 39.19 1.10 29.58
N ALA A 4 40.05 0.28 28.98
CA ALA A 4 39.86 -0.21 27.61
C ALA A 4 38.68 -1.20 27.52
N ALA A 5 38.53 -2.09 28.51
CA ALA A 5 37.43 -3.04 28.57
C ALA A 5 36.06 -2.36 28.73
N VAL A 6 36.00 -1.23 29.47
CA VAL A 6 34.77 -0.45 29.64
C VAL A 6 34.38 0.27 28.34
N ALA A 7 35.35 0.80 27.59
CA ALA A 7 35.10 1.44 26.31
C ALA A 7 34.59 0.45 25.25
N GLU A 8 35.18 -0.75 25.19
CA GLU A 8 34.70 -1.82 24.30
C GLU A 8 33.29 -2.30 24.65
N ALA A 9 32.98 -2.45 25.95
CA ALA A 9 31.65 -2.82 26.40
C ALA A 9 30.60 -1.76 26.02
N ALA A 10 30.92 -0.48 26.17
CA ALA A 10 30.03 0.62 25.79
C ALA A 10 29.79 0.69 24.27
N LEU A 11 30.84 0.48 23.47
CA LEU A 11 30.73 0.45 22.01
C LEU A 11 29.87 -0.73 21.54
N ARG A 12 30.06 -1.92 22.12
CA ARG A 12 29.24 -3.10 21.83
C ARG A 12 27.78 -2.88 22.21
N TRP A 13 27.51 -2.25 23.35
CA TRP A 13 26.16 -1.89 23.78
C TRP A 13 25.48 -0.90 22.82
N ALA A 14 26.18 0.15 22.39
CA ALA A 14 25.66 1.14 21.45
C ALA A 14 25.36 0.51 20.07
N VAL A 15 26.23 -0.36 19.58
CA VAL A 15 26.02 -1.09 18.32
C VAL A 15 24.84 -2.06 18.44
N LEU A 16 24.70 -2.79 19.54
CA LEU A 16 23.57 -3.68 19.78
C LEU A 16 22.25 -2.89 19.85
N CYS A 17 22.19 -1.78 20.58
CA CYS A 17 21.02 -0.89 20.61
C CYS A 17 20.65 -0.39 19.21
N GLY A 18 21.64 0.08 18.43
CA GLY A 18 21.42 0.54 17.07
C GLY A 18 20.87 -0.55 16.16
N LEU A 19 21.49 -1.74 16.20
CA LEU A 19 21.05 -2.89 15.40
C LEU A 19 19.64 -3.35 15.79
N TYR A 20 19.32 -3.37 17.09
CA TYR A 20 18.00 -3.77 17.60
C TYR A 20 16.90 -2.79 17.15
N THR A 21 17.19 -1.49 17.20
CA THR A 21 16.22 -0.44 16.80
C THR A 21 15.98 -0.45 15.29
N VAL A 22 17.03 -0.65 14.50
CA VAL A 22 16.92 -0.80 13.04
C VAL A 22 16.18 -2.08 12.69
N LEU A 23 16.47 -3.21 13.34
CA LEU A 23 15.80 -4.49 13.07
C LEU A 23 14.31 -4.45 13.46
N ILE A 24 13.98 -3.86 14.61
CA ILE A 24 12.59 -3.67 15.04
C ILE A 24 11.84 -2.76 14.05
N SER A 25 12.39 -1.61 13.67
CA SER A 25 11.68 -0.70 12.75
C SER A 25 11.52 -1.27 11.34
N THR A 26 12.53 -1.98 10.82
CA THR A 26 12.51 -2.53 9.46
C THR A 26 11.68 -3.79 9.30
N VAL A 27 11.48 -4.57 10.38
CA VAL A 27 10.72 -5.84 10.31
C VAL A 27 9.40 -5.76 11.05
N ALA A 28 9.38 -5.20 12.26
CA ALA A 28 8.17 -5.21 13.08
C ALA A 28 7.07 -4.34 12.47
N VAL A 29 7.41 -3.16 11.95
CA VAL A 29 6.41 -2.26 11.34
C VAL A 29 5.78 -2.90 10.10
N PRO A 30 6.52 -3.38 9.09
CA PRO A 30 5.91 -4.08 7.96
C PRO A 30 5.16 -5.35 8.38
N ALA A 31 5.68 -6.13 9.33
CA ALA A 31 5.01 -7.34 9.80
C ALA A 31 3.66 -7.03 10.47
N LEU A 32 3.61 -6.00 11.33
CA LEU A 32 2.37 -5.52 11.96
C LEU A 32 1.38 -5.00 10.93
N LEU A 33 1.85 -4.21 9.94
CA LEU A 33 1.00 -3.72 8.87
C LEU A 33 0.45 -4.86 8.01
N LEU A 34 1.27 -5.84 7.65
CA LEU A 34 0.84 -7.02 6.90
C LEU A 34 -0.16 -7.86 7.70
N ALA A 35 0.10 -8.07 8.99
CA ALA A 35 -0.83 -8.75 9.88
C ALA A 35 -2.17 -7.99 9.98
N GLY A 36 -2.12 -6.67 10.11
CA GLY A 36 -3.31 -5.81 10.11
C GLY A 36 -4.11 -5.93 8.81
N CYS A 37 -3.43 -5.84 7.66
CA CYS A 37 -4.05 -6.04 6.35
C CYS A 37 -4.67 -7.42 6.20
N LEU A 38 -4.00 -8.47 6.69
CA LEU A 38 -4.52 -9.83 6.67
C LEU A 38 -5.77 -9.97 7.53
N VAL A 39 -5.75 -9.43 8.75
CA VAL A 39 -6.92 -9.42 9.64
C VAL A 39 -8.08 -8.68 8.97
N VAL A 40 -7.84 -7.49 8.44
CA VAL A 40 -8.88 -6.69 7.75
C VAL A 40 -9.44 -7.43 6.53
N GLY A 41 -8.59 -8.08 5.72
CA GLY A 41 -9.03 -8.86 4.56
C GLY A 41 -9.77 -10.15 4.93
N LEU A 42 -9.44 -10.74 6.08
CA LEU A 42 -10.08 -11.96 6.57
C LEU A 42 -11.41 -11.71 7.30
N VAL A 43 -11.62 -10.53 7.87
CA VAL A 43 -12.84 -10.19 8.62
C VAL A 43 -13.96 -9.76 7.65
N PRO A 44 -14.98 -10.61 7.40
CA PRO A 44 -16.07 -10.29 6.46
C PRO A 44 -16.95 -9.13 6.96
N ALA A 45 -16.95 -8.85 8.26
CA ALA A 45 -17.67 -7.74 8.86
C ALA A 45 -17.16 -6.36 8.40
N VAL A 46 -15.93 -6.26 7.89
CA VAL A 46 -15.38 -5.02 7.32
C VAL A 46 -15.83 -4.81 5.87
N GLY A 47 -16.06 -5.89 5.11
CA GLY A 47 -16.42 -5.80 3.69
C GLY A 47 -17.80 -5.20 3.44
N ARG A 48 -18.81 -5.57 4.25
CA ARG A 48 -20.19 -5.08 4.12
C ARG A 48 -20.33 -3.55 4.25
N PRO A 49 -19.79 -2.89 5.30
CA PRO A 49 -19.88 -1.43 5.41
C PRO A 49 -19.09 -0.72 4.32
N ILE A 50 -17.97 -1.27 3.86
CA ILE A 50 -17.21 -0.71 2.72
C ILE A 50 -18.02 -0.81 1.43
N ALA A 51 -18.66 -1.95 1.15
CA ALA A 51 -19.51 -2.12 -0.03
C ALA A 51 -20.72 -1.17 0.00
N ALA A 52 -21.34 -0.98 1.18
CA ALA A 52 -22.42 -0.02 1.35
C ALA A 52 -21.94 1.45 1.16
N ALA A 53 -20.75 1.79 1.65
CA ALA A 53 -20.15 3.11 1.44
C ALA A 53 -19.80 3.34 -0.04
N ALA A 54 -19.23 2.35 -0.71
CA ALA A 54 -18.92 2.40 -2.13
C ALA A 54 -20.19 2.62 -2.97
N ALA A 55 -21.27 1.88 -2.68
CA ALA A 55 -22.55 2.05 -3.35
C ALA A 55 -23.07 3.50 -3.25
N ARG A 56 -22.94 4.13 -2.07
CA ARG A 56 -23.29 5.55 -1.88
C ARG A 56 -22.38 6.50 -2.68
N PHE A 57 -21.07 6.25 -2.72
CA PHE A 57 -20.14 7.06 -3.50
C PHE A 57 -20.39 7.00 -5.01
N THR A 58 -20.88 5.85 -5.49
CA THR A 58 -21.20 5.65 -6.91
C THR A 58 -22.63 6.06 -7.29
N ASP A 59 -23.50 6.37 -6.33
CA ASP A 59 -24.90 6.73 -6.58
C ASP A 59 -25.03 8.20 -7.05
N ARG A 60 -24.81 8.39 -8.35
CA ARG A 60 -24.96 9.68 -9.00
C ARG A 60 -26.39 10.21 -8.92
N SER A 61 -27.40 9.34 -9.05
CA SER A 61 -28.81 9.72 -9.00
C SER A 61 -29.22 10.23 -7.63
N GLY A 62 -28.85 9.52 -6.56
CA GLY A 62 -29.12 9.95 -5.19
C GLY A 62 -28.37 11.22 -4.82
N TYR A 63 -27.13 11.40 -5.32
CA TYR A 63 -26.39 12.66 -5.15
C TYR A 63 -27.13 13.84 -5.81
N LEU A 64 -27.57 13.67 -7.07
CA LEU A 64 -28.29 14.72 -7.79
C LEU A 64 -29.64 15.02 -7.13
N GLY A 65 -30.41 14.02 -6.70
CA GLY A 65 -31.67 14.24 -5.98
C GLY A 65 -31.50 14.94 -4.62
N ALA A 66 -30.42 14.63 -3.90
CA ALA A 66 -30.11 15.31 -2.63
C ALA A 66 -29.72 16.78 -2.83
N VAL A 67 -28.96 17.09 -3.90
CA VAL A 67 -28.47 18.44 -4.18
C VAL A 67 -29.53 19.31 -4.88
N LEU A 68 -30.25 18.75 -5.86
CA LEU A 68 -31.21 19.48 -6.70
C LEU A 68 -32.60 19.54 -6.07
N ASP A 69 -33.05 18.43 -5.45
CA ASP A 69 -34.43 18.29 -4.97
C ASP A 69 -34.53 18.31 -3.44
N GLY A 70 -33.41 18.38 -2.71
CA GLY A 70 -33.38 18.32 -1.24
C GLY A 70 -33.90 17.00 -0.67
N ALA A 71 -34.06 15.97 -1.52
CA ALA A 71 -34.62 14.69 -1.13
C ALA A 71 -33.56 13.85 -0.41
N ALA A 72 -33.94 13.24 0.73
CA ALA A 72 -33.07 12.28 1.40
C ALA A 72 -32.82 11.06 0.48
N ALA A 73 -31.54 10.75 0.24
CA ALA A 73 -31.17 9.62 -0.60
C ALA A 73 -31.73 8.30 -0.01
N PRO A 74 -32.49 7.51 -0.80
CA PRO A 74 -33.02 6.24 -0.33
C PRO A 74 -31.88 5.24 0.00
N PRO A 75 -32.09 4.30 0.94
CA PRO A 75 -31.08 3.31 1.26
C PRO A 75 -30.81 2.40 0.05
N LEU A 76 -29.57 2.42 -0.46
CA LEU A 76 -29.14 1.49 -1.49
C LEU A 76 -28.97 0.08 -0.91
N PRO A 77 -29.46 -0.97 -1.59
CA PRO A 77 -29.14 -2.34 -1.22
C PRO A 77 -27.63 -2.55 -1.36
N ALA A 78 -26.98 -3.01 -0.29
CA ALA A 78 -25.58 -3.36 -0.34
C ALA A 78 -25.41 -4.51 -1.35
N PRO A 79 -24.54 -4.38 -2.38
CA PRO A 79 -24.26 -5.49 -3.26
C PRO A 79 -23.71 -6.67 -2.43
N PRO A 80 -23.94 -7.92 -2.88
CA PRO A 80 -23.36 -9.07 -2.21
C PRO A 80 -21.83 -8.90 -2.20
N ALA A 81 -21.29 -8.71 -0.99
CA ALA A 81 -19.86 -8.65 -0.72
C ALA A 81 -19.34 -10.05 -0.42
N ASP A 82 -19.79 -11.04 -1.20
CA ASP A 82 -19.35 -12.41 -1.08
C ASP A 82 -17.93 -12.54 -1.63
N ARG A 83 -17.11 -13.27 -0.88
CA ARG A 83 -15.70 -13.48 -1.21
C ARG A 83 -15.67 -14.36 -2.46
N THR A 84 -15.48 -13.75 -3.63
CA THR A 84 -15.41 -14.48 -4.89
C THR A 84 -14.23 -15.45 -4.87
N GLY A 85 -14.45 -16.72 -5.22
CA GLY A 85 -13.38 -17.74 -5.23
C GLY A 85 -12.20 -17.34 -6.12
N SER A 86 -12.46 -16.59 -7.19
CA SER A 86 -11.44 -15.97 -8.04
C SER A 86 -10.57 -14.95 -7.30
N GLY A 87 -11.15 -14.13 -6.41
CA GLY A 87 -10.40 -13.17 -5.60
C GLY A 87 -9.44 -13.85 -4.62
N ILE A 88 -9.85 -14.98 -4.03
CA ILE A 88 -8.99 -15.78 -3.16
C ILE A 88 -7.84 -16.39 -3.97
N LEU A 89 -8.13 -16.96 -5.13
CA LEU A 89 -7.12 -17.56 -6.01
C LEU A 89 -6.10 -16.51 -6.47
N LEU A 90 -6.55 -15.33 -6.90
CA LEU A 90 -5.67 -14.23 -7.30
C LEU A 90 -4.83 -13.71 -6.12
N GLY A 91 -5.41 -13.64 -4.92
CA GLY A 91 -4.67 -13.27 -3.70
C GLY A 91 -3.58 -14.27 -3.35
N LEU A 92 -3.88 -15.58 -3.43
CA LEU A 92 -2.90 -16.65 -3.23
C LEU A 92 -1.81 -16.62 -4.29
N LEU A 93 -2.18 -16.45 -5.56
CA LEU A 93 -1.26 -16.35 -6.68
C LEU A 93 -0.31 -15.16 -6.48
N SER A 94 -0.85 -13.98 -6.17
CA SER A 94 -0.07 -12.77 -5.91
C SER A 94 0.90 -12.94 -4.73
N THR A 95 0.43 -13.56 -3.64
CA THR A 95 1.28 -13.87 -2.47
C THR A 95 2.40 -14.83 -2.82
N ALA A 96 2.11 -15.89 -3.60
CA ALA A 96 3.11 -16.85 -4.05
C ALA A 96 4.17 -16.20 -4.96
N LEU A 97 3.75 -15.34 -5.89
CA LEU A 97 4.66 -14.55 -6.72
C LEU A 97 5.53 -13.62 -5.88
N ALA A 98 4.96 -12.91 -4.91
CA ALA A 98 5.72 -12.03 -4.02
C ALA A 98 6.77 -12.81 -3.21
N ALA A 99 6.40 -13.97 -2.65
CA ALA A 99 7.33 -14.84 -1.92
C ALA A 99 8.46 -15.38 -2.82
N ALA A 100 8.13 -15.78 -4.05
CA ALA A 100 9.12 -16.22 -5.04
C ALA A 100 10.08 -15.08 -5.42
N LEU A 101 9.59 -13.85 -5.61
CA LEU A 101 10.43 -12.69 -5.87
C LEU A 101 11.33 -12.34 -4.68
N ALA A 102 10.81 -12.42 -3.46
CA ALA A 102 11.60 -12.19 -2.25
C ALA A 102 12.70 -13.26 -2.08
N ALA A 103 12.36 -14.54 -2.27
CA ALA A 103 13.32 -15.64 -2.19
C ALA A 103 14.41 -15.51 -3.28
N THR A 104 14.03 -15.17 -4.51
CA THR A 104 14.99 -14.95 -5.59
C THR A 104 15.90 -13.76 -5.32
N ALA A 105 15.38 -12.64 -4.78
CA ALA A 105 16.19 -11.49 -4.39
C ALA A 105 17.20 -11.82 -3.26
N LEU A 106 16.82 -12.70 -2.32
CA LEU A 106 17.69 -13.13 -1.22
C LEU A 106 18.80 -14.08 -1.69
N HIS A 107 18.47 -15.04 -2.55
CA HIS A 107 19.43 -16.05 -3.03
C HIS A 107 20.26 -15.59 -4.23
N ARG A 108 19.77 -14.61 -4.99
CA ARG A 108 20.47 -14.04 -6.15
C ARG A 108 20.38 -12.51 -6.08
N PRO A 109 21.25 -11.86 -5.30
CA PRO A 109 21.30 -10.40 -5.27
C PRO A 109 21.60 -9.90 -6.69
N LEU A 110 20.59 -9.36 -7.34
CA LEU A 110 20.72 -8.82 -8.69
C LEU A 110 21.63 -7.59 -8.61
N PRO A 111 22.65 -7.48 -9.48
CA PRO A 111 23.44 -6.26 -9.54
C PRO A 111 22.52 -5.09 -9.83
N ALA A 112 22.57 -4.06 -8.98
CA ALA A 112 21.71 -2.89 -9.14
C ALA A 112 21.90 -2.33 -10.55
N PRO A 113 20.83 -2.22 -11.37
CA PRO A 113 20.96 -1.75 -12.73
C PRO A 113 21.61 -0.37 -12.75
N ALA A 114 22.55 -0.13 -13.67
CA ALA A 114 23.25 1.15 -13.78
C ALA A 114 22.29 2.34 -13.98
N TRP A 115 21.15 2.09 -14.63
CA TRP A 115 20.05 3.05 -14.80
C TRP A 115 19.27 3.30 -13.51
N GLY A 116 19.26 2.36 -12.54
CA GLY A 116 18.52 2.50 -11.28
C GLY A 116 18.98 3.71 -10.46
N ARG A 117 20.27 4.03 -10.46
CA ARG A 117 20.78 5.25 -9.80
C ARG A 117 20.31 6.53 -10.48
N HIS A 118 20.20 6.51 -11.81
CA HIS A 118 19.73 7.66 -12.59
C HIS A 118 18.22 7.84 -12.42
N ALA A 119 17.45 6.75 -12.51
CA ALA A 119 16.02 6.73 -12.25
C ALA A 119 15.69 7.22 -10.83
N VAL A 120 16.39 6.73 -9.80
CA VAL A 120 16.18 7.18 -8.42
C VAL A 120 16.50 8.67 -8.25
N ARG A 121 17.55 9.17 -8.90
CA ARG A 121 17.88 10.62 -8.87
C ARG A 121 16.85 11.45 -9.62
N ALA A 122 16.35 10.97 -10.75
CA ALA A 122 15.29 11.63 -11.50
C ALA A 122 13.99 11.66 -10.68
N LEU A 123 13.61 10.54 -10.06
CA LEU A 123 12.43 10.43 -9.20
C LEU A 123 12.51 11.38 -8.00
N ARG A 124 13.70 11.53 -7.43
CA ARG A 124 13.97 12.45 -6.32
C ARG A 124 13.88 13.92 -6.74
N ARG A 125 14.17 14.24 -8.01
CA ARG A 125 13.99 15.58 -8.59
C ARG A 125 12.52 15.87 -8.92
N LEU A 126 11.79 14.84 -9.36
CA LEU A 126 10.33 14.88 -9.57
C LEU A 126 9.55 15.04 -8.27
N HIS A 127 10.10 14.55 -7.15
CA HIS A 127 9.64 14.93 -5.81
C HIS A 127 10.20 16.30 -5.43
N SER A 128 9.81 17.33 -6.18
CA SER A 128 10.18 18.74 -5.95
C SER A 128 9.66 19.27 -4.61
N GLY A 129 8.70 18.58 -3.98
CA GLY A 129 8.01 19.02 -2.79
C GLY A 129 6.90 20.04 -3.07
N LEU A 130 6.74 20.48 -4.33
CA LEU A 130 5.65 21.35 -4.73
C LEU A 130 4.37 20.54 -4.86
N LEU A 131 3.32 20.96 -4.15
CA LEU A 131 2.00 20.30 -4.18
C LEU A 131 1.47 20.13 -5.61
N GLY A 132 1.76 21.10 -6.49
CA GLY A 132 1.34 21.12 -7.88
C GLY A 132 1.89 19.94 -8.71
N ASP A 133 3.11 19.46 -8.43
CA ASP A 133 3.67 18.32 -9.15
C ASP A 133 2.95 17.02 -8.75
N TYR A 134 2.61 16.87 -7.47
CA TYR A 134 1.82 15.72 -7.00
C TYR A 134 0.41 15.71 -7.61
N VAL A 135 -0.26 16.87 -7.65
CA VAL A 135 -1.58 16.98 -8.28
C VAL A 135 -1.50 16.69 -9.78
N THR A 136 -0.47 17.17 -10.46
CA THR A 136 -0.26 16.92 -11.90
C THR A 136 -0.08 15.43 -12.16
N TRP A 137 0.82 14.75 -11.42
CA TRP A 137 1.02 13.31 -11.56
C TRP A 137 -0.22 12.50 -11.19
N LEU A 138 -0.98 12.93 -10.18
CA LEU A 138 -2.26 12.32 -9.82
C LEU A 138 -3.27 12.42 -10.96
N LEU A 139 -3.43 13.59 -11.55
CA LEU A 139 -4.35 13.81 -12.67
C LEU A 139 -3.93 13.04 -13.92
N VAL A 140 -2.64 12.98 -14.21
CA VAL A 140 -2.10 12.17 -15.32
C VAL A 140 -2.42 10.69 -15.11
N GLY A 141 -2.18 10.16 -13.90
CA GLY A 141 -2.51 8.79 -13.55
C GLY A 141 -4.02 8.51 -13.65
N LEU A 142 -4.86 9.42 -13.14
CA LEU A 142 -6.30 9.31 -13.20
C LEU A 142 -6.82 9.33 -14.65
N ALA A 143 -6.32 10.26 -15.47
CA ALA A 143 -6.70 10.34 -16.88
C ALA A 143 -6.31 9.08 -17.64
N GLY A 144 -5.11 8.54 -17.41
CA GLY A 144 -4.67 7.28 -18.00
C GLY A 144 -5.53 6.09 -17.57
N LEU A 145 -5.88 6.01 -16.30
CA LEU A 145 -6.78 4.97 -15.79
C LEU A 145 -8.17 5.06 -16.42
N LEU A 146 -8.75 6.26 -16.48
CA LEU A 146 -10.05 6.48 -17.11
C LEU A 146 -10.03 6.10 -18.59
N ALA A 147 -8.97 6.46 -19.32
CA ALA A 147 -8.80 6.07 -20.71
C ALA A 147 -8.71 4.54 -20.89
N ALA A 148 -7.96 3.85 -20.01
CA ALA A 148 -7.85 2.40 -20.06
C ALA A 148 -9.20 1.71 -19.78
N VAL A 149 -9.96 2.19 -18.79
CA VAL A 149 -11.30 1.67 -18.50
C VAL A 149 -12.25 1.91 -19.66
N ALA A 150 -12.24 3.11 -20.26
CA ALA A 150 -13.06 3.43 -21.42
C ALA A 150 -12.70 2.57 -22.65
N ALA A 151 -11.44 2.14 -22.78
CA ALA A 151 -11.03 1.23 -23.85
C ALA A 151 -11.45 -0.23 -23.61
N LEU A 152 -11.80 -0.59 -22.37
CA LEU A 152 -12.22 -1.94 -21.96
C LEU A 152 -13.75 -2.10 -21.88
N SER A 153 -14.50 -1.00 -21.94
CA SER A 153 -15.98 -0.94 -21.92
C SER A 153 -16.58 -0.86 -23.31
#